data_AF-C4RBT1-F1
#
_entry.id   AF-C4RBT1-F1
#
_cell.length_a   1.000
_cell.length_b   1.000
_cell.length_c   1.000
_cell.angle_alpha   90.00
_cell.angle_beta   90.00
_cell.angle_gamma   90.00
#
_symmetry.space_group_name_H-M   'P 1'
#
loop_
_entity.id
_entity.type
_entity.pdbx_description
1 polymer ?
#
loop_
_entity_poly.entity_id
_entity_poly.type
_entity_poly.pdbx_seq_one_letter_code
_entity_poly.pdbx_strand_id
1 'polypeptide(L)'
;MTGAVGITVGITGIVATYKTGKQGRQHAEALARQKNEHDAALAKEQRDQQRRSEAYIELLVMAERVGQWVSMVRPMLDTDPPRPTPPLPELLEQARSNALISAYASSAVKERYGAWREAVLKAIRAVEEIEFALSRPRSDLDHVKPWRELDLTHRAAERETREALAGQIASELGGSATALASRTPVT
;
A
#
# COMPACT_ATOMS: atom_id res chain seq x y z
N MET A 1 7.48 -89.60 22.67
CA MET A 1 6.92 -88.43 23.40
C MET A 1 6.82 -87.28 22.43
N THR A 2 5.62 -87.01 21.94
CA THR A 2 5.25 -85.87 21.08
C THR A 2 4.88 -84.69 21.98
N GLY A 3 5.50 -83.53 21.76
CA GLY A 3 5.15 -82.28 22.45
C GLY A 3 5.16 -81.14 21.44
N ALA A 4 3.98 -80.79 20.94
CA ALA A 4 3.75 -79.75 19.95
C ALA A 4 4.16 -78.37 20.50
N VAL A 5 5.13 -77.72 19.85
CA VAL A 5 5.50 -76.33 20.13
C VAL A 5 4.66 -75.42 19.23
N GLY A 6 3.90 -74.55 19.88
CA GLY A 6 2.81 -73.76 19.32
C GLY A 6 3.21 -72.79 18.21
N ILE A 7 2.49 -72.89 17.09
CA ILE A 7 2.43 -71.90 16.03
C ILE A 7 1.34 -70.88 16.42
N THR A 8 1.67 -69.91 17.26
CA THR A 8 0.72 -68.82 17.63
C THR A 8 1.31 -67.42 17.52
N VAL A 9 2.60 -67.27 17.18
CA VAL A 9 3.28 -65.95 17.16
C VAL A 9 3.19 -65.24 15.79
N GLY A 10 2.89 -65.95 14.70
CA GLY A 10 2.92 -65.39 13.34
C GLY A 10 1.77 -64.43 13.00
N ILE A 11 0.57 -64.63 13.58
CA ILE A 11 -0.63 -63.88 13.18
C ILE A 11 -0.68 -62.49 13.88
N THR A 12 -0.16 -62.40 15.10
CA THR A 12 -0.16 -61.16 15.88
C THR A 12 0.72 -60.07 15.25
N GLY A 13 1.86 -60.46 14.66
CA GLY A 13 2.77 -59.52 13.99
C GLY A 13 2.16 -58.84 12.75
N ILE A 14 1.44 -59.60 11.92
CA ILE A 14 0.85 -59.10 10.68
C ILE A 14 -0.25 -58.06 10.97
N VAL A 15 -1.09 -58.31 11.97
CA VAL A 15 -2.16 -57.38 12.37
C VAL A 15 -1.59 -56.09 12.97
N ALA A 16 -0.51 -56.20 13.77
CA ALA A 16 0.18 -55.04 14.33
C ALA A 16 0.78 -54.17 13.22
N THR A 17 1.53 -54.75 12.27
CA THR A 17 2.11 -54.01 11.14
C THR A 17 1.05 -53.34 10.26
N TYR A 18 -0.08 -54.00 10.01
CA TYR A 18 -1.18 -53.41 9.24
C TYR A 18 -1.83 -52.21 9.95
N LYS A 19 -2.09 -52.31 11.27
CA LYS A 19 -2.63 -51.20 12.06
C LYS A 19 -1.66 -50.02 12.15
N THR A 20 -0.38 -50.28 12.37
CA THR A 20 0.66 -49.24 12.44
C THR A 20 0.82 -48.53 11.09
N GLY A 21 0.78 -49.28 9.97
CA GLY A 21 0.80 -48.70 8.63
C GLY A 21 -0.43 -47.83 8.32
N LYS A 22 -1.62 -48.22 8.79
CA LYS A 22 -2.86 -47.45 8.61
C LYS A 22 -2.86 -46.16 9.46
N GLN A 23 -2.39 -46.22 10.71
CA GLN A 23 -2.23 -45.03 11.56
C GLN A 23 -1.17 -44.07 11.00
N GLY A 24 -0.05 -44.60 10.49
CA GLY A 24 1.00 -43.79 9.86
C GLY A 24 0.52 -43.03 8.62
N ARG A 25 -0.29 -43.67 7.75
CA ARG A 25 -0.89 -42.99 6.58
C ARG A 25 -1.89 -41.90 6.98
N GLN A 26 -2.76 -42.17 7.94
CA GLN A 26 -3.72 -41.16 8.42
C GLN A 26 -3.01 -39.96 9.05
N HIS A 27 -1.93 -40.20 9.80
CA HIS A 27 -1.12 -39.13 10.38
C HIS A 27 -0.36 -38.35 9.30
N ALA A 28 0.23 -39.02 8.32
CA ALA A 28 0.91 -38.39 7.19
C ALA A 28 -0.05 -37.57 6.33
N GLU A 29 -1.28 -38.07 6.07
CA GLU A 29 -2.33 -37.34 5.36
C GLU A 29 -2.80 -36.10 6.15
N ALA A 30 -2.96 -36.21 7.47
CA ALA A 30 -3.33 -35.09 8.33
C ALA A 30 -2.24 -34.01 8.34
N LEU A 31 -0.97 -34.39 8.47
CA LEU A 31 0.17 -33.48 8.42
C LEU A 31 0.30 -32.82 7.03
N ALA A 32 0.10 -33.59 5.95
CA ALA A 32 0.13 -33.05 4.59
C ALA A 32 -1.00 -32.05 4.35
N ARG A 33 -2.22 -32.32 4.85
CA ARG A 33 -3.34 -31.35 4.77
C ARG A 33 -3.04 -30.08 5.55
N GLN A 34 -2.58 -30.20 6.79
CA GLN A 34 -2.24 -29.05 7.62
C GLN A 34 -1.15 -28.20 6.98
N LYS A 35 -0.12 -28.84 6.41
CA LYS A 35 0.94 -28.16 5.67
C LYS A 35 0.40 -27.46 4.42
N ASN A 36 -0.40 -28.14 3.61
CA ASN A 36 -0.99 -27.55 2.40
C ASN A 36 -1.92 -26.37 2.72
N GLU A 37 -2.72 -26.46 3.78
CA GLU A 37 -3.60 -25.37 4.25
C GLU A 37 -2.78 -24.16 4.73
N HIS A 38 -1.70 -24.41 5.47
CA HIS A 38 -0.78 -23.38 5.92
C HIS A 38 -0.08 -22.70 4.73
N ASP A 39 0.46 -23.48 3.79
CA ASP A 39 1.14 -22.97 2.60
C ASP A 39 0.18 -22.15 1.72
N ALA A 40 -1.08 -22.60 1.58
CA ALA A 40 -2.11 -21.86 0.86
C ALA A 40 -2.48 -20.53 1.55
N ALA A 41 -2.53 -20.51 2.88
CA ALA A 41 -2.79 -19.31 3.66
C ALA A 41 -1.63 -18.30 3.53
N LEU A 42 -0.39 -18.76 3.64
CA LEU A 42 0.80 -17.92 3.43
C LEU A 42 0.85 -17.34 2.01
N ALA A 43 0.59 -18.17 1.00
CA ALA A 43 0.57 -17.72 -0.39
C ALA A 43 -0.54 -16.69 -0.66
N LYS A 44 -1.67 -16.75 0.07
CA LYS A 44 -2.72 -15.73 -0.01
C LYS A 44 -2.27 -14.43 0.66
N GLU A 45 -1.74 -14.50 1.87
CA GLU A 45 -1.26 -13.33 2.61
C GLU A 45 -0.16 -12.59 1.84
N GLN A 46 0.79 -13.30 1.24
CA GLN A 46 1.83 -12.70 0.40
C GLN A 46 1.26 -11.95 -0.79
N ARG A 47 0.25 -12.51 -1.48
CA ARG A 47 -0.41 -11.85 -2.61
C ARG A 47 -1.16 -10.59 -2.18
N ASP A 48 -1.84 -10.63 -1.04
CA ASP A 48 -2.57 -9.48 -0.51
C ASP A 48 -1.60 -8.37 -0.07
N GLN A 49 -0.47 -8.72 0.55
CA GLN A 49 0.59 -7.79 0.92
C GLN A 49 1.25 -7.15 -0.31
N GLN A 50 1.52 -7.94 -1.35
CA GLN A 50 2.07 -7.44 -2.60
C GLN A 50 1.13 -6.46 -3.31
N ARG A 51 -0.16 -6.77 -3.40
CA ARG A 51 -1.14 -5.85 -4.01
C ARG A 51 -1.26 -4.54 -3.22
N ARG A 52 -1.17 -4.62 -1.88
CA ARG A 52 -1.16 -3.42 -1.03
C ARG A 52 0.10 -2.59 -1.24
N SER A 53 1.28 -3.20 -1.30
CA SER A 53 2.52 -2.45 -1.52
C SER A 53 2.54 -1.78 -2.89
N GLU A 54 2.08 -2.46 -3.94
CA GLU A 54 1.90 -1.89 -5.28
C GLU A 54 0.93 -0.69 -5.26
N ALA A 55 -0.22 -0.82 -4.60
CA ALA A 55 -1.16 0.29 -4.44
C ALA A 55 -0.55 1.50 -3.72
N TYR A 56 0.26 1.26 -2.68
CA TYR A 56 0.92 2.31 -1.92
C TYR A 56 2.02 3.01 -2.72
N ILE A 57 2.80 2.27 -3.50
CA ILE A 57 3.83 2.85 -4.38
C ILE A 57 3.17 3.75 -5.44
N GLU A 58 2.12 3.26 -6.12
CA GLU A 58 1.40 4.03 -7.14
C GLU A 58 0.82 5.33 -6.56
N LEU A 59 0.29 5.28 -5.33
CA LEU A 59 -0.17 6.48 -4.63
C LEU A 59 0.98 7.45 -4.31
N LEU A 60 2.11 6.96 -3.80
CA LEU A 60 3.25 7.81 -3.48
C LEU A 60 3.83 8.50 -4.73
N VAL A 61 3.93 7.78 -5.85
CA VAL A 61 4.39 8.35 -7.12
C VAL A 61 3.44 9.45 -7.59
N MET A 62 2.14 9.20 -7.56
CA MET A 62 1.14 10.23 -7.90
C MET A 62 1.23 11.43 -6.96
N ALA A 63 1.37 11.21 -5.66
CA ALA A 63 1.46 12.28 -4.67
C ALA A 63 2.71 13.14 -4.86
N GLU A 64 3.86 12.52 -5.16
CA GLU A 64 5.11 13.24 -5.43
C GLU A 64 5.02 14.07 -6.71
N ARG A 65 4.44 13.54 -7.80
CA ARG A 65 4.24 14.30 -9.04
C ARG A 65 3.37 15.54 -8.82
N VAL A 66 2.31 15.40 -8.03
CA VAL A 66 1.46 16.54 -7.66
C VAL A 66 2.21 17.51 -6.75
N GLY A 67 2.99 17.03 -5.77
CA GLY A 67 3.81 17.88 -4.91
C GLY A 67 4.83 18.70 -5.70
N GLN A 68 5.46 18.10 -6.71
CA GLN A 68 6.35 18.80 -7.64
C GLN A 68 5.60 19.90 -8.40
N TRP A 69 4.41 19.61 -8.93
CA TRP A 69 3.56 20.63 -9.56
C TRP A 69 3.23 21.78 -8.59
N VAL A 70 2.74 21.48 -7.38
CA VAL A 70 2.38 22.49 -6.35
C VAL A 70 3.58 23.38 -5.99
N SER A 71 4.78 22.80 -5.93
CA SER A 71 6.01 23.53 -5.62
C SER A 71 6.47 24.48 -6.73
N MET A 72 6.10 24.19 -7.98
CA MET A 72 6.60 24.92 -9.17
C MET A 72 5.56 25.83 -9.81
N VAL A 73 4.27 25.58 -9.60
CA VAL A 73 3.19 26.32 -10.23
C VAL A 73 3.12 27.76 -9.68
N ARG A 74 3.00 28.74 -10.59
CA ARG A 74 2.88 30.19 -10.28
C ARG A 74 3.91 30.67 -9.24
N PRO A 75 5.22 30.65 -9.55
CA PRO A 75 6.22 31.18 -8.65
C PRO A 75 6.01 32.68 -8.43
N MET A 76 6.33 33.18 -7.24
CA MET A 76 6.21 34.62 -6.93
C MET A 76 7.22 35.46 -7.72
N LEU A 77 8.37 34.87 -8.08
CA LEU A 77 9.37 35.44 -8.96
C LEU A 77 9.47 34.55 -10.20
N ASP A 78 9.09 35.08 -11.35
CA ASP A 78 9.24 34.37 -12.63
C ASP A 78 10.67 34.55 -13.18
N THR A 79 11.12 33.57 -13.97
CA THR A 79 12.42 33.66 -14.66
C THR A 79 12.22 33.89 -16.15
N ASP A 80 13.24 34.41 -16.84
CA ASP A 80 13.26 34.50 -18.30
C ASP A 80 14.39 33.61 -18.86
N PRO A 81 14.08 32.49 -19.54
CA PRO A 81 12.74 31.99 -19.85
C PRO A 81 12.00 31.41 -18.63
N PRO A 82 10.66 31.30 -18.69
CA PRO A 82 9.86 30.74 -17.59
C PRO A 82 10.28 29.31 -17.26
N ARG A 83 10.28 28.98 -15.96
CA ARG A 83 10.58 27.60 -15.54
C ARG A 83 9.49 26.64 -16.04
N PRO A 84 9.86 25.50 -16.65
CA PRO A 84 8.88 24.51 -17.05
C PRO A 84 8.17 23.97 -15.81
N THR A 85 6.84 24.08 -15.79
CA THR A 85 6.02 23.49 -14.73
C THR A 85 5.66 22.06 -15.15
N PRO A 86 5.90 21.04 -14.31
CA PRO A 86 5.54 19.65 -14.64
C PRO A 86 4.02 19.54 -14.80
N PRO A 87 3.49 18.72 -15.71
CA PRO A 87 2.05 18.55 -15.83
C PRO A 87 1.49 17.80 -14.62
N LEU A 88 0.24 18.12 -14.24
CA LEU A 88 -0.53 17.29 -13.31
C LEU A 88 -0.69 15.86 -13.88
N PRO A 89 -0.80 14.83 -13.03
CA PRO A 89 -1.09 13.46 -13.48
C PRO A 89 -2.36 13.40 -14.32
N GLU A 90 -2.38 12.52 -15.33
CA GLU A 90 -3.54 12.38 -16.21
C GLU A 90 -4.75 11.79 -15.47
N LEU A 91 -5.96 12.05 -15.96
CA LEU A 91 -7.19 11.52 -15.35
C LEU A 91 -7.20 10.00 -15.21
N LEU A 92 -6.63 9.28 -16.19
CA LEU A 92 -6.53 7.83 -16.15
C LEU A 92 -5.57 7.37 -15.04
N GLU A 93 -4.43 8.05 -14.86
CA GLU A 93 -3.48 7.77 -13.78
C GLU A 93 -4.15 8.00 -12.41
N GLN A 94 -4.85 9.12 -12.26
CA GLN A 94 -5.61 9.44 -11.05
C GLN A 94 -6.70 8.40 -10.77
N ALA A 95 -7.46 7.99 -11.77
CA ALA A 95 -8.52 6.98 -11.63
C ALA A 95 -7.95 5.63 -11.21
N ARG A 96 -6.82 5.22 -11.79
CA ARG A 96 -6.12 3.99 -11.43
C ARG A 96 -5.65 4.01 -9.98
N SER A 97 -4.97 5.07 -9.54
CA SER A 97 -4.53 5.19 -8.15
C SER A 97 -5.72 5.21 -7.18
N ASN A 98 -6.79 5.92 -7.51
CA ASN A 98 -8.03 5.93 -6.71
C ASN A 98 -8.65 4.53 -6.56
N ALA A 99 -8.70 3.75 -7.64
CA ALA A 99 -9.24 2.40 -7.62
C ALA A 99 -8.39 1.47 -6.74
N LEU A 100 -7.06 1.53 -6.88
CA LEU A 100 -6.13 0.74 -6.08
C LEU A 100 -6.23 1.06 -4.58
N ILE A 101 -6.29 2.35 -4.23
CA ILE A 101 -6.44 2.79 -2.84
C ILE A 101 -7.81 2.40 -2.28
N SER A 102 -8.87 2.49 -3.08
CA SER A 102 -10.19 2.04 -2.65
C SER A 102 -10.20 0.54 -2.33
N ALA A 103 -9.52 -0.28 -3.13
CA ALA A 103 -9.49 -1.73 -2.99
C ALA A 103 -8.57 -2.23 -1.86
N TYR A 104 -7.37 -1.65 -1.71
CA TYR A 104 -6.30 -2.25 -0.90
C TYR A 104 -5.83 -1.43 0.29
N ALA A 105 -6.13 -0.13 0.33
CA ALA A 105 -5.65 0.73 1.41
C ALA A 105 -6.44 0.55 2.70
N SER A 106 -5.72 0.66 3.82
CA SER A 106 -6.30 0.76 5.15
C SER A 106 -7.20 1.99 5.29
N SER A 107 -8.05 2.01 6.32
CA SER A 107 -8.83 3.21 6.67
C SER A 107 -7.92 4.40 7.01
N ALA A 108 -6.82 4.15 7.72
CA ALA A 108 -5.87 5.20 8.11
C ALA A 108 -5.19 5.84 6.89
N VAL A 109 -4.77 5.04 5.89
CA VAL A 109 -4.22 5.58 4.64
C VAL A 109 -5.28 6.32 3.85
N LYS A 110 -6.53 5.83 3.80
CA LYS A 110 -7.64 6.51 3.10
C LYS A 110 -7.95 7.88 3.72
N GLU A 111 -7.90 7.99 5.04
CA GLU A 111 -8.10 9.26 5.75
C GLU A 111 -6.99 10.26 5.41
N ARG A 112 -5.72 9.84 5.50
CA ARG A 112 -4.57 10.69 5.14
C ARG A 112 -4.59 11.08 3.66
N TYR A 113 -5.02 10.16 2.79
CA TYR A 113 -5.21 10.42 1.38
C TYR A 113 -6.27 11.49 1.14
N GLY A 114 -7.39 11.44 1.87
CA GLY A 114 -8.44 12.47 1.82
C GLY A 114 -7.92 13.85 2.23
N ALA A 115 -7.21 13.94 3.34
CA ALA A 115 -6.62 15.19 3.82
C ALA A 115 -5.63 15.79 2.81
N TRP A 116 -4.76 14.95 2.23
CA TRP A 116 -3.83 15.38 1.19
C TRP A 116 -4.56 15.88 -0.07
N ARG A 117 -5.58 15.15 -0.54
CA ARG A 117 -6.39 15.60 -1.69
C ARG A 117 -7.06 16.94 -1.44
N GLU A 118 -7.55 17.18 -0.23
CA GLU A 118 -8.15 18.47 0.13
C GLU A 118 -7.12 19.61 0.06
N ALA A 119 -5.89 19.39 0.56
CA ALA A 119 -4.81 20.36 0.46
C ALA A 119 -4.45 20.67 -1.00
N VAL A 120 -4.36 19.65 -1.86
CA VAL A 120 -4.12 19.81 -3.30
C VAL A 120 -5.24 20.61 -3.97
N LEU A 121 -6.51 20.34 -3.66
CA LEU A 121 -7.64 21.09 -4.22
C LEU A 121 -7.60 22.57 -3.83
N LYS A 122 -7.16 22.90 -2.61
CA LYS A 122 -6.96 24.28 -2.19
C LYS A 122 -5.84 24.96 -2.99
N ALA A 123 -4.74 24.26 -3.24
CA ALA A 123 -3.66 24.76 -4.10
C ALA A 123 -4.12 25.01 -5.54
N ILE A 124 -4.90 24.09 -6.13
CA ILE A 124 -5.48 24.25 -7.48
C ILE A 124 -6.37 25.49 -7.55
N ARG A 125 -7.27 25.67 -6.59
CA ARG A 125 -8.16 26.86 -6.56
C ARG A 125 -7.37 28.16 -6.46
N ALA A 126 -6.32 28.22 -5.64
CA ALA A 126 -5.48 29.40 -5.55
C ALA A 126 -4.75 29.70 -6.87
N VAL A 127 -4.33 28.66 -7.62
CA VAL A 127 -3.77 28.83 -8.97
C VAL A 127 -4.81 29.39 -9.94
N GLU A 128 -6.04 28.86 -9.92
CA GLU A 128 -7.15 29.36 -10.74
C GLU A 128 -7.48 30.83 -10.43
N GLU A 129 -7.47 31.22 -9.15
CA GLU A 129 -7.66 32.61 -8.71
C GLU A 129 -6.55 33.54 -9.21
N ILE A 130 -5.29 33.08 -9.16
CA ILE A 130 -4.14 33.80 -9.74
C ILE A 130 -4.34 34.00 -11.25
N GLU A 131 -4.72 32.95 -11.97
CA GLU A 131 -4.94 33.01 -13.42
C GLU A 131 -6.08 33.97 -13.78
N PHE A 132 -7.16 33.92 -13.01
CA PHE A 132 -8.27 34.83 -13.16
C PHE A 132 -7.87 36.27 -12.89
N ALA A 133 -7.08 36.53 -11.84
CA ALA A 133 -6.55 37.86 -11.53
C ALA A 133 -5.65 38.40 -12.65
N LEU A 134 -4.79 37.56 -13.22
CA LEU A 134 -3.91 37.92 -14.34
C LEU A 134 -4.66 38.22 -15.64
N SER A 135 -5.86 37.63 -15.82
CA SER A 135 -6.69 37.87 -17.01
C SER A 135 -7.40 39.23 -17.00
N ARG A 136 -7.45 39.92 -15.86
CA ARG A 136 -8.15 41.21 -15.70
C ARG A 136 -7.22 42.40 -15.97
N PRO A 137 -7.75 43.54 -16.48
CA PRO A 137 -6.98 44.77 -16.59
C PRO A 137 -6.41 45.19 -15.24
N ARG A 138 -5.13 45.59 -15.20
CA ARG A 138 -4.41 46.06 -14.00
C ARG A 138 -5.10 47.30 -13.42
N SER A 139 -6.09 47.12 -12.54
CA SER A 139 -6.66 48.25 -11.79
C SER A 139 -6.83 47.98 -10.30
N ASP A 140 -6.41 46.83 -9.77
CA ASP A 140 -6.56 46.58 -8.33
C ASP A 140 -5.31 46.02 -7.66
N LEU A 141 -5.01 46.51 -6.45
CA LEU A 141 -3.84 46.15 -5.65
C LEU A 141 -4.00 44.79 -4.93
N ASP A 142 -5.16 44.13 -5.10
CA ASP A 142 -5.51 42.88 -4.39
C ASP A 142 -4.91 41.62 -5.03
N HIS A 143 -4.17 41.78 -6.13
CA HIS A 143 -3.57 40.66 -6.84
C HIS A 143 -2.53 39.91 -5.98
N VAL A 144 -1.85 40.53 -5.01
CA VAL A 144 -0.77 39.89 -4.23
C VAL A 144 -1.28 38.78 -3.29
N LYS A 145 -2.55 38.82 -2.88
CA LYS A 145 -3.10 37.93 -1.85
C LYS A 145 -3.12 36.46 -2.28
N PRO A 146 -3.61 36.08 -3.48
CA PRO A 146 -3.58 34.68 -3.93
C PRO A 146 -2.18 34.06 -4.06
N TRP A 147 -1.16 34.80 -4.52
CA TRP A 147 0.22 34.29 -4.52
C TRP A 147 0.75 34.02 -3.11
N ARG A 148 0.43 34.92 -2.17
CA ARG A 148 0.86 34.78 -0.79
C ARG A 148 0.18 33.60 -0.10
N GLU A 149 -1.12 33.38 -0.38
CA GLU A 149 -1.88 32.25 0.16
C GLU A 149 -1.41 30.92 -0.42
N LEU A 150 -1.13 30.88 -1.73
CA LEU A 150 -0.51 29.72 -2.38
C LEU A 150 0.84 29.37 -1.73
N ASP A 151 1.73 30.36 -1.56
CA ASP A 151 3.09 30.14 -1.08
C ASP A 151 3.16 29.82 0.42
N LEU A 152 2.50 30.63 1.26
CA LEU A 152 2.62 30.51 2.72
C LEU A 152 1.68 29.47 3.32
N THR A 153 0.55 29.15 2.66
CA THR A 153 -0.49 28.29 3.24
C THR A 153 -0.63 26.99 2.47
N HIS A 154 -0.91 27.05 1.17
CA HIS A 154 -1.28 25.84 0.44
C HIS A 154 -0.09 24.93 0.13
N ARG A 155 1.08 25.47 -0.23
CA ARG A 155 2.31 24.67 -0.42
C ARG A 155 2.74 23.97 0.87
N ALA A 156 2.67 24.66 2.00
CA ALA A 156 3.00 24.10 3.31
C ALA A 156 2.02 22.97 3.69
N ALA A 157 0.71 23.22 3.54
CA ALA A 157 -0.33 22.23 3.86
C ALA A 157 -0.27 21.00 2.94
N GLU A 158 -0.01 21.16 1.65
CA GLU A 158 0.20 20.03 0.73
C GLU A 158 1.39 19.18 1.19
N ARG A 159 2.53 19.83 1.47
CA ARG A 159 3.73 19.12 1.88
C ARG A 159 3.53 18.36 3.19
N GLU A 160 2.95 19.00 4.20
CA GLU A 160 2.69 18.39 5.50
C GLU A 160 1.77 17.16 5.37
N THR A 161 0.66 17.31 4.64
CA THR A 161 -0.30 16.21 4.44
C THR A 161 0.28 15.08 3.60
N ARG A 162 1.13 15.37 2.62
CA ARG A 162 1.86 14.38 1.83
C ARG A 162 2.88 13.62 2.66
N GLU A 163 3.66 14.32 3.49
CA GLU A 163 4.63 13.70 4.41
C GLU A 163 3.91 12.82 5.44
N ALA A 164 2.76 13.26 5.98
CA ALA A 164 1.94 12.46 6.88
C ALA A 164 1.37 11.21 6.19
N LEU A 165 0.94 11.31 4.93
CA LEU A 165 0.50 10.16 4.13
C LEU A 165 1.65 9.17 3.90
N ALA A 166 2.84 9.65 3.54
CA ALA A 166 4.02 8.81 3.35
C ALA A 166 4.45 8.13 4.66
N GLY A 167 4.41 8.84 5.79
CA GLY A 167 4.69 8.28 7.11
C GLY A 167 3.71 7.17 7.50
N GLN A 168 2.41 7.35 7.21
CA GLN A 168 1.40 6.31 7.45
C GLN A 168 1.71 5.06 6.61
N ILE A 169 1.97 5.23 5.31
CA ILE A 169 2.32 4.13 4.40
C ILE A 169 3.59 3.40 4.87
N ALA A 170 4.63 4.13 5.27
CA ALA A 170 5.87 3.55 5.76
C ALA A 170 5.65 2.71 7.04
N SER A 171 4.82 3.18 7.96
CA SER A 171 4.50 2.43 9.18
C SER A 171 3.74 1.13 8.89
N GLU A 172 2.82 1.14 7.94
CA GLU A 172 2.07 -0.06 7.55
C GLU A 172 2.94 -1.08 6.81
N LEU A 173 3.84 -0.63 5.94
CA LEU A 173 4.78 -1.52 5.24
C LEU A 173 5.82 -2.11 6.21
N GLY A 174 6.36 -1.31 7.12
CA GLY A 174 7.30 -1.79 8.15
C GLY A 174 6.66 -2.75 9.16
N GLY A 175 5.42 -2.48 9.58
CA GLY A 175 4.65 -3.38 10.44
C GLY A 175 4.32 -4.70 9.73
N SER A 176 3.97 -4.65 8.44
CA SER A 176 3.70 -5.85 7.64
C SER A 176 4.94 -6.74 7.46
N ALA A 177 6.11 -6.13 7.23
CA ALA A 177 7.38 -6.86 7.13
C ALA A 177 7.74 -7.59 8.44
N THR A 178 7.52 -6.93 9.58
CA THR A 178 7.77 -7.51 10.91
C THR A 178 6.81 -8.65 11.25
N ALA A 179 5.54 -8.52 10.85
CA ALA A 179 4.53 -9.56 11.03
C ALA A 179 4.82 -10.81 10.16
N LEU A 180 5.33 -10.62 8.94
CA LEU A 180 5.73 -11.75 8.09
C LEU A 180 6.93 -12.50 8.68
N ALA A 181 7.96 -11.77 9.12
CA ALA A 181 9.19 -12.36 9.65
C ALA A 181 8.97 -13.19 10.93
N SER A 182 8.02 -12.79 11.78
CA SER A 182 7.69 -13.52 13.01
C SER A 182 6.83 -14.79 12.80
N ARG A 183 6.29 -14.99 11.58
CA ARG A 183 5.42 -16.12 11.25
C ARG A 183 6.08 -17.23 10.43
N THR A 184 7.27 -16.99 9.88
CA THR A 184 8.10 -18.05 9.27
C THR A 184 8.78 -18.88 10.37
N PRO A 185 8.44 -20.17 10.55
CA PRO A 185 9.21 -21.02 11.45
C PRO A 185 10.64 -21.15 10.92
N VAL A 186 11.63 -20.90 11.78
CA VAL A 186 13.03 -21.24 11.52
C VAL A 186 13.09 -22.75 11.32
N THR A 187 13.41 -23.16 10.09
CA THR A 187 13.69 -24.55 9.71
C THR A 187 14.96 -25.06 10.38
#